data_AF-A0A1Y5DPP3-F1
#
_entry.id   AF-A0A1Y5DPP3-F1
#
_cell.length_a   1.000
_cell.length_b   1.000
_cell.length_c   1.000
_cell.angle_alpha   90.00
_cell.angle_beta   90.00
_cell.angle_gamma   90.00
#
_symmetry.space_group_name_H-M   'P 1'
#
loop_
_entity.id
_entity.type
_entity.pdbx_description
1 polymer ?
#
loop_
_entity_poly.entity_id
_entity_poly.type
_entity_poly.pdbx_seq_one_letter_code
_entity_poly.pdbx_strand_id
1 'polypeptide(L)'
;MLSKIKNIFKKKPADLSITDKIWELLQNEKYEEVISEATKFLGHKSAPIAKDANKLLGMALFRQAKYEEALPYFQKATEYSPEINDWFNVITSGTLSKNVQVGRDAFDKAVQMQLNTGHKEQPSIPFMRQYYACALRDIGKYELALEQINELRPIYEQLKITDTTFLHIRGVPFLSHTMDVAVDIFNGLGSSFNAHEWIGSFSSKLDEEGQEYLNEVKAKIHS
;
A
#
# COMPACT_ATOMS: atom_id res chain seq x y z
N MET A 1 5.11 46.01 12.74
CA MET A 1 5.34 46.21 11.30
C MET A 1 5.87 44.97 10.54
N LEU A 2 6.06 43.81 11.20
CA LEU A 2 6.60 42.58 10.59
C LEU A 2 5.55 41.53 10.17
N SER A 3 4.26 41.73 10.46
CA SER A 3 3.20 40.75 10.11
C SER A 3 2.68 40.86 8.68
N LYS A 4 2.98 41.96 7.96
CA LYS A 4 2.50 42.18 6.58
C LYS A 4 3.42 41.60 5.49
N ILE A 5 4.62 41.12 5.83
CA ILE A 5 5.62 40.64 4.85
C ILE A 5 5.52 39.11 4.64
N LYS A 6 4.86 38.36 5.53
CA LYS A 6 4.73 36.89 5.42
C LYS A 6 3.75 36.41 4.33
N ASN A 7 3.08 37.31 3.62
CA ASN A 7 1.98 36.97 2.70
C ASN A 7 2.24 37.29 1.21
N ILE A 8 3.47 37.67 0.84
CA ILE A 8 3.80 38.12 -0.53
C ILE A 8 4.29 36.98 -1.43
N PHE A 9 4.62 35.80 -0.88
CA PHE A 9 5.16 34.66 -1.63
C PHE A 9 4.41 33.33 -1.39
N LYS A 10 3.10 33.35 -1.12
CA LYS A 10 2.31 32.12 -1.31
C LYS A 10 2.18 31.90 -2.82
N LYS A 11 3.09 31.08 -3.38
CA LYS A 11 3.03 30.62 -4.76
C LYS A 11 1.61 30.11 -5.00
N LYS A 12 0.92 30.68 -5.99
CA LYS A 12 -0.43 30.21 -6.37
C LYS A 12 -0.36 28.69 -6.56
N PRO A 13 -1.28 27.90 -5.98
CA PRO A 13 -1.28 26.46 -6.19
C PRO A 13 -1.28 26.18 -7.70
N ALA A 14 -0.52 25.15 -8.10
CA ALA A 14 -0.48 24.77 -9.51
C ALA A 14 -1.90 24.46 -9.98
N ASP A 15 -2.25 24.96 -11.16
CA ASP A 15 -3.48 24.58 -11.83
C ASP A 15 -3.31 23.15 -12.36
N LEU A 16 -3.97 22.19 -11.70
CA LEU A 16 -3.92 20.77 -12.05
C LEU A 16 -4.99 20.37 -13.08
N SER A 17 -5.77 21.33 -13.60
CA SER A 17 -6.80 21.06 -14.63
C SER A 17 -6.26 20.36 -15.88
N ILE A 18 -4.94 20.48 -16.12
CA ILE A 18 -4.26 19.80 -17.21
C ILE A 18 -4.13 18.28 -17.00
N THR A 19 -3.99 17.82 -15.75
CA THR A 19 -3.93 16.39 -15.40
C THR A 19 -5.29 15.80 -15.08
N ASP A 20 -6.32 16.61 -14.77
CA ASP A 20 -7.70 16.16 -14.52
C ASP A 20 -8.27 15.30 -15.65
N LYS A 21 -8.06 15.69 -16.92
CA LYS A 21 -8.51 14.88 -18.07
C LYS A 21 -7.80 13.54 -18.17
N ILE A 22 -6.54 13.48 -17.74
CA ILE A 22 -5.75 12.26 -17.77
C ILE A 22 -6.20 11.33 -16.63
N TRP A 23 -6.56 11.90 -15.47
CA TRP A 23 -7.23 11.17 -14.40
C TRP A 23 -8.56 10.55 -14.87
N GLU A 24 -9.37 11.28 -15.62
CA GLU A 24 -10.62 10.77 -16.20
C GLU A 24 -10.37 9.61 -17.17
N LEU A 25 -9.36 9.71 -18.05
CA LEU A 25 -8.95 8.60 -18.90
C LEU A 25 -8.56 7.36 -18.08
N LEU A 26 -7.82 7.55 -16.98
CA LEU A 26 -7.42 6.46 -16.10
C LEU A 26 -8.63 5.79 -15.41
N GLN A 27 -9.61 6.58 -14.96
CA GLN A 27 -10.85 6.04 -14.36
C GLN A 27 -11.69 5.25 -15.37
N ASN A 28 -11.66 5.65 -16.65
CA ASN A 28 -12.33 4.96 -17.75
C ASN A 28 -11.49 3.83 -18.36
N GLU A 29 -10.38 3.44 -17.71
CA GLU A 29 -9.49 2.36 -18.11
C GLU A 29 -8.89 2.54 -19.53
N LYS A 30 -8.76 3.79 -19.97
CA LYS A 30 -8.15 4.19 -21.26
C LYS A 30 -6.63 4.31 -21.10
N TYR A 31 -5.98 3.19 -20.81
CA TYR A 31 -4.59 3.19 -20.34
C TYR A 31 -3.59 3.67 -21.40
N GLU A 32 -3.82 3.34 -22.67
CA GLU A 32 -2.99 3.75 -23.80
C GLU A 32 -3.06 5.27 -24.01
N GLU A 33 -4.25 5.85 -23.89
CA GLU A 33 -4.46 7.30 -23.92
C GLU A 33 -3.83 7.96 -22.70
N VAL A 34 -3.94 7.38 -21.49
CA VAL A 34 -3.22 7.88 -20.31
C VAL A 34 -1.72 7.91 -20.56
N ILE A 35 -1.15 6.83 -21.09
CA ILE A 35 0.29 6.74 -21.39
C ILE A 35 0.70 7.84 -22.38
N SER A 36 -0.05 8.00 -23.46
CA SER A 36 0.21 9.01 -24.49
C SER A 36 0.11 10.44 -23.93
N GLU A 37 -0.95 10.76 -23.19
CA GLU A 37 -1.19 12.11 -22.68
C GLU A 37 -0.27 12.46 -21.51
N ALA A 38 -0.07 11.56 -20.55
CA ALA A 38 0.81 11.79 -19.40
C ALA A 38 2.27 12.00 -19.81
N THR A 39 2.74 11.29 -20.83
CA THR A 39 4.13 11.40 -21.33
C THR A 39 4.49 12.84 -21.72
N LYS A 40 3.53 13.62 -22.21
CA LYS A 40 3.73 15.03 -22.61
C LYS A 40 4.11 15.94 -21.43
N PHE A 41 3.88 15.50 -20.19
CA PHE A 41 4.02 16.30 -18.98
C PHE A 41 5.11 15.82 -18.00
N LEU A 42 5.84 14.76 -18.31
CA LEU A 42 6.86 14.18 -17.41
C LEU A 42 7.96 15.17 -17.01
N GLY A 43 8.33 16.09 -17.91
CA GLY A 43 9.33 17.15 -17.69
C GLY A 43 8.74 18.54 -17.48
N HIS A 44 7.45 18.63 -17.11
CA HIS A 44 6.77 19.92 -17.00
C HIS A 44 7.41 20.82 -15.92
N LYS A 45 7.51 22.13 -16.19
CA LYS A 45 8.16 23.10 -15.29
C LYS A 45 7.50 23.21 -13.91
N SER A 46 6.21 22.89 -13.83
CA SER A 46 5.48 22.80 -12.57
C SER A 46 5.69 21.42 -11.96
N ALA A 47 6.40 21.35 -10.83
CA ALA A 47 6.67 20.11 -10.11
C ALA A 47 5.39 19.29 -9.77
N PRO A 48 4.27 19.89 -9.32
CA PRO A 48 3.03 19.14 -9.14
C PRO A 48 2.49 18.47 -10.42
N ILE A 49 2.58 19.16 -11.58
CA ILE A 49 2.12 18.58 -12.85
C ILE A 49 3.06 17.44 -13.29
N ALA A 50 4.38 17.62 -13.13
CA ALA A 50 5.34 16.57 -13.43
C ALA A 50 5.16 15.34 -12.52
N LYS A 51 4.87 15.56 -11.22
CA LYS A 51 4.53 14.52 -10.25
C LYS A 51 3.31 13.72 -10.71
N ASP A 52 2.20 14.41 -10.98
CA ASP A 52 0.95 13.79 -11.41
C ASP A 52 1.12 13.01 -12.71
N ALA A 53 1.83 13.57 -13.69
CA ALA A 53 2.12 12.89 -14.95
C ALA A 53 2.88 11.57 -14.75
N ASN A 54 3.93 11.59 -13.93
CA ASN A 54 4.68 10.38 -13.59
C ASN A 54 3.80 9.36 -12.84
N LYS A 55 2.99 9.82 -11.88
CA LYS A 55 2.07 8.97 -11.13
C LYS A 55 1.02 8.32 -12.03
N LEU A 56 0.37 9.10 -12.89
CA LEU A 56 -0.66 8.64 -13.84
C LEU A 56 -0.10 7.61 -14.83
N LEU A 57 1.09 7.89 -15.37
CA LEU A 57 1.78 6.97 -16.27
C LEU A 57 2.14 5.66 -15.57
N GLY A 58 2.69 5.74 -14.35
CA GLY A 58 2.94 4.58 -13.51
C GLY A 58 1.67 3.78 -13.21
N MET A 59 0.55 4.44 -12.89
CA MET A 59 -0.73 3.77 -12.60
C MET A 59 -1.30 3.05 -13.82
N ALA A 60 -1.22 3.65 -15.02
CA ALA A 60 -1.68 3.01 -16.25
C ALA A 60 -0.87 1.74 -16.55
N LEU A 61 0.46 1.81 -16.46
CA LEU A 61 1.35 0.66 -16.64
C LEU A 61 1.12 -0.42 -15.58
N PHE A 62 0.97 -0.01 -14.31
CA PHE A 62 0.69 -0.92 -13.21
C PHE A 62 -0.63 -1.68 -13.39
N ARG A 63 -1.69 -1.01 -13.87
CA ARG A 63 -2.99 -1.65 -14.16
C ARG A 63 -2.94 -2.61 -15.34
N GLN A 64 -1.96 -2.46 -16.23
CA GLN A 64 -1.63 -3.45 -17.26
C GLN A 64 -0.69 -4.57 -16.78
N ALA A 65 -0.43 -4.66 -15.48
CA ALA A 65 0.55 -5.57 -14.86
C ALA A 65 2.00 -5.39 -15.36
N LYS A 66 2.33 -4.24 -15.96
CA LYS A 66 3.68 -3.88 -16.40
C LYS A 66 4.47 -3.24 -15.25
N TYR A 67 4.68 -4.00 -14.18
CA TYR A 67 5.23 -3.48 -12.92
C TYR A 67 6.66 -2.92 -13.06
N GLU A 68 7.50 -3.60 -13.85
CA GLU A 68 8.88 -3.17 -14.11
C GLU A 68 8.93 -1.83 -14.87
N GLU A 69 8.03 -1.63 -15.84
CA GLU A 69 7.90 -0.37 -16.57
C GLU A 69 7.27 0.74 -15.72
N ALA A 70 6.34 0.39 -14.81
CA ALA A 70 5.66 1.34 -13.93
C ALA A 70 6.59 1.93 -12.85
N LEU A 71 7.47 1.09 -12.29
CA LEU A 71 8.35 1.43 -11.17
C LEU A 71 9.15 2.74 -11.36
N PRO A 72 9.88 2.96 -12.48
CA PRO A 72 10.68 4.18 -12.64
C PRO A 72 9.82 5.46 -12.59
N TYR A 73 8.58 5.42 -13.08
CA TYR A 73 7.68 6.57 -13.02
C TYR A 73 7.17 6.83 -11.60
N PHE A 74 6.84 5.78 -10.84
CA PHE A 74 6.50 5.95 -9.43
C PHE A 74 7.68 6.48 -8.61
N GLN A 75 8.89 5.96 -8.82
CA GLN A 75 10.09 6.50 -8.19
C GLN A 75 10.30 7.97 -8.56
N LYS A 76 10.10 8.34 -9.83
CA LYS A 76 10.21 9.73 -10.27
C LYS A 76 9.18 10.64 -9.61
N ALA A 77 7.94 10.17 -9.41
CA ALA A 77 6.92 10.92 -8.66
C ALA A 77 7.37 11.23 -7.22
N THR A 78 8.14 10.32 -6.58
CA THR A 78 8.64 10.55 -5.22
C THR A 78 9.73 11.63 -5.10
N GLU A 79 10.28 12.12 -6.22
CA GLU A 79 11.23 13.23 -6.24
C GLU A 79 10.54 14.60 -6.07
N TYR A 80 9.21 14.66 -6.22
CA TYR A 80 8.45 15.91 -6.22
C TYR A 80 7.58 16.07 -4.97
N SER A 81 8.17 16.39 -3.82
CA SER A 81 7.42 16.55 -2.55
C SER A 81 6.48 15.35 -2.29
N PRO A 82 7.05 14.17 -2.00
CA PRO A 82 6.29 12.93 -1.92
C PRO A 82 5.27 12.97 -0.79
N GLU A 83 4.16 12.28 -1.01
CA GLU A 83 3.14 11.93 -0.03
C GLU A 83 3.18 10.41 0.23
N ILE A 84 2.52 9.94 1.28
CA ILE A 84 2.51 8.51 1.62
C ILE A 84 2.00 7.65 0.47
N ASN A 85 1.00 8.13 -0.29
CA ASN A 85 0.50 7.43 -1.47
C ASN A 85 1.56 7.24 -2.58
N ASP A 86 2.53 8.15 -2.71
CA ASP A 86 3.57 8.00 -3.73
C ASP A 86 4.55 6.90 -3.34
N TRP A 87 4.94 6.84 -2.07
CA TRP A 87 5.74 5.72 -1.56
C TRP A 87 4.96 4.41 -1.58
N PHE A 88 3.67 4.43 -1.27
CA PHE A 88 2.81 3.27 -1.36
C PHE A 88 2.79 2.64 -2.76
N ASN A 89 2.76 3.47 -3.81
CA ASN A 89 2.88 2.99 -5.18
C ASN A 89 4.25 2.34 -5.45
N VAL A 90 5.34 2.86 -4.87
CA VAL A 90 6.68 2.26 -4.99
C VAL A 90 6.78 0.94 -4.21
N ILE A 91 6.13 0.82 -3.04
CA ILE A 91 6.09 -0.43 -2.27
C ILE A 91 5.52 -1.57 -3.12
N THR A 92 4.35 -1.35 -3.71
CA THR A 92 3.64 -2.39 -4.48
C THR A 92 4.32 -2.65 -5.82
N SER A 93 4.64 -1.61 -6.60
CA SER A 93 5.30 -1.78 -7.91
C SER A 93 6.73 -2.33 -7.81
N GLY A 94 7.51 -1.87 -6.82
CA GLY A 94 8.87 -2.37 -6.58
C GLY A 94 8.86 -3.85 -6.20
N THR A 95 7.93 -4.25 -5.34
CA THR A 95 7.78 -5.65 -4.95
C THR A 95 7.30 -6.53 -6.11
N LEU A 96 6.24 -6.13 -6.81
CA LEU A 96 5.67 -6.91 -7.91
C LEU A 96 6.59 -7.01 -9.14
N SER A 97 7.47 -6.02 -9.34
CA SER A 97 8.58 -6.08 -10.30
C SER A 97 9.77 -6.94 -9.83
N LYS A 98 9.60 -7.69 -8.72
CA LYS A 98 10.61 -8.54 -8.07
C LYS A 98 11.82 -7.78 -7.52
N ASN A 99 11.75 -6.46 -7.41
CA ASN A 99 12.75 -5.63 -6.74
C ASN A 99 12.35 -5.40 -5.27
N VAL A 100 12.41 -6.48 -4.48
CA VAL A 100 11.96 -6.51 -3.09
C VAL A 100 12.66 -5.47 -2.22
N GLN A 101 13.95 -5.19 -2.46
CA GLN A 101 14.67 -4.18 -1.69
C GLN A 101 14.10 -2.77 -1.91
N VAL A 102 13.75 -2.42 -3.15
CA VAL A 102 13.10 -1.12 -3.45
C VAL A 102 11.74 -1.03 -2.74
N GLY A 103 10.96 -2.12 -2.73
CA GLY A 103 9.69 -2.18 -2.00
C GLY A 103 9.88 -1.95 -0.50
N ARG A 104 10.87 -2.60 0.10
CA ARG A 104 11.25 -2.44 1.52
C ARG A 104 11.68 -1.02 1.85
N ASP A 105 12.60 -0.45 1.08
CA ASP A 105 13.10 0.91 1.31
C ASP A 105 11.97 1.95 1.20
N ALA A 106 11.01 1.74 0.29
CA ALA A 106 9.83 2.59 0.16
C ALA A 106 8.88 2.45 1.36
N PHE A 107 8.72 1.23 1.90
CA PHE A 107 7.92 0.99 3.10
C PHE A 107 8.50 1.72 4.31
N ASP A 108 9.81 1.64 4.51
CA ASP A 108 10.50 2.34 5.60
C ASP A 108 10.32 3.87 5.50
N LYS A 109 10.39 4.44 4.28
CA LYS A 109 10.10 5.87 4.05
C LYS A 109 8.65 6.23 4.37
N ALA A 110 7.69 5.42 3.94
CA ALA A 110 6.27 5.67 4.18
C ALA A 110 5.92 5.58 5.69
N VAL A 111 6.51 4.62 6.41
CA VAL A 111 6.39 4.50 7.87
C VAL A 111 6.97 5.73 8.57
N GLN A 112 8.16 6.18 8.18
CA GLN A 112 8.77 7.38 8.76
C GLN A 112 7.88 8.62 8.54
N MET A 113 7.26 8.73 7.37
CA MET A 113 6.30 9.82 7.11
C MET A 113 5.07 9.74 8.00
N GLN A 114 4.50 8.55 8.21
CA GLN A 114 3.39 8.36 9.15
C GLN A 114 3.77 8.75 10.57
N LEU A 115 4.97 8.38 11.03
CA LEU A 115 5.47 8.78 12.34
C LEU A 115 5.59 10.30 12.46
N ASN A 116 6.12 10.96 11.42
CA ASN A 116 6.30 12.41 11.39
C ASN A 116 4.97 13.18 11.40
N THR A 117 3.89 12.62 10.83
CA THR A 117 2.56 13.23 10.82
C THR A 117 1.68 12.83 12.00
N GLY A 118 2.19 11.97 12.91
CA GLY A 118 1.45 11.46 14.05
C GLY A 118 0.31 10.51 13.65
N HIS A 119 0.54 9.69 12.62
CA HIS A 119 -0.36 8.65 12.12
C HIS A 119 -1.69 9.17 11.54
N LYS A 120 -1.69 10.37 10.96
CA LYS A 120 -2.92 11.04 10.48
C LYS A 120 -3.23 10.83 9.00
N GLU A 121 -2.23 10.40 8.24
CA GLU A 121 -2.34 10.30 6.79
C GLU A 121 -2.84 8.92 6.37
N GLN A 122 -3.25 8.77 5.12
CA GLN A 122 -3.65 7.49 4.53
C GLN A 122 -2.75 7.09 3.35
N PRO A 123 -2.55 5.78 3.10
CA PRO A 123 -2.93 4.65 3.94
C PRO A 123 -2.19 4.58 5.28
N SER A 124 -2.84 4.01 6.29
CA SER A 124 -2.22 3.70 7.59
C SER A 124 -1.07 2.68 7.46
N ILE A 125 -0.19 2.60 8.47
CA ILE A 125 0.88 1.59 8.51
C ILE A 125 0.32 0.17 8.38
N PRO A 126 -0.74 -0.22 9.12
CA PRO A 126 -1.36 -1.54 8.96
C PRO A 126 -1.84 -1.83 7.53
N PHE A 127 -2.50 -0.86 6.87
CA PHE A 127 -2.93 -1.05 5.48
C PHE A 127 -1.74 -1.19 4.53
N MET A 128 -0.71 -0.35 4.64
CA MET A 128 0.50 -0.48 3.83
C MET A 128 1.14 -1.86 3.99
N ARG A 129 1.19 -2.37 5.23
CA ARG A 129 1.78 -3.66 5.55
C ARG A 129 0.99 -4.83 4.94
N GLN A 130 -0.35 -4.77 5.01
CA GLN A 130 -1.23 -5.75 4.36
C GLN A 130 -0.99 -5.81 2.84
N TYR A 131 -0.96 -4.66 2.17
CA TYR A 131 -0.71 -4.62 0.73
C TYR A 131 0.71 -5.06 0.36
N TYR A 132 1.70 -4.78 1.22
CA TYR A 132 3.05 -5.27 1.03
C TYR A 132 3.10 -6.81 1.16
N ALA A 133 2.40 -7.38 2.14
CA ALA A 133 2.24 -8.83 2.28
C ALA A 133 1.60 -9.46 1.04
N CYS A 134 0.53 -8.85 0.51
CA CYS A 134 -0.09 -9.29 -0.75
C CYS A 134 0.94 -9.33 -1.89
N ALA A 135 1.67 -8.24 -2.11
CA ALA A 135 2.64 -8.14 -3.21
C ALA A 135 3.77 -9.17 -3.07
N LEU A 136 4.27 -9.41 -1.85
CA LEU A 136 5.30 -10.42 -1.57
C LEU A 136 4.79 -11.85 -1.83
N ARG A 137 3.57 -12.15 -1.39
CA ARG A 137 2.90 -13.42 -1.68
C ARG A 137 2.74 -13.62 -3.19
N ASP A 138 2.31 -12.61 -3.93
CA ASP A 138 2.03 -12.71 -5.37
C ASP A 138 3.31 -13.02 -6.19
N ILE A 139 4.49 -12.66 -5.68
CA ILE A 139 5.79 -13.04 -6.28
C ILE A 139 6.42 -14.30 -5.64
N GLY A 140 5.67 -15.02 -4.79
CA GLY A 140 6.09 -16.26 -4.14
C GLY A 140 7.12 -16.09 -3.03
N LYS A 141 7.27 -14.89 -2.45
CA LYS A 141 8.16 -14.61 -1.31
C LYS A 141 7.42 -14.81 0.00
N TYR A 142 7.00 -16.05 0.25
CA TYR A 142 6.09 -16.38 1.35
C TYR A 142 6.68 -16.11 2.74
N GLU A 143 7.97 -16.33 2.96
CA GLU A 143 8.62 -16.04 4.25
C GLU A 143 8.58 -14.54 4.57
N LEU A 144 8.92 -13.70 3.58
CA LEU A 144 8.87 -12.24 3.74
C LEU A 144 7.43 -11.73 3.88
N ALA A 145 6.49 -12.35 3.18
CA ALA A 145 5.07 -12.04 3.32
C ALA A 145 4.57 -12.39 4.72
N LEU A 146 4.99 -13.55 5.26
CA LEU A 146 4.65 -13.99 6.62
C LEU A 146 5.21 -13.04 7.68
N GLU A 147 6.41 -12.48 7.49
CA GLU A 147 6.94 -11.43 8.37
C GLU A 147 5.96 -10.24 8.48
N GLN A 148 5.36 -9.83 7.36
CA GLN A 148 4.39 -8.72 7.37
C GLN A 148 3.09 -9.10 8.11
N ILE A 149 2.61 -10.34 7.95
CA ILE A 149 1.45 -10.85 8.70
C ILE A 149 1.75 -10.92 10.21
N ASN A 150 2.95 -11.40 10.58
CA ASN A 150 3.39 -11.47 11.98
C ASN A 150 3.51 -10.10 12.63
N GLU A 151 3.85 -9.07 11.86
CA GLU A 151 3.89 -7.69 12.34
C GLU A 151 2.49 -7.04 12.44
N LEU A 152 1.51 -7.50 11.65
CA LEU A 152 0.11 -7.09 11.78
C LEU A 152 -0.57 -7.75 12.98
N ARG A 153 -0.27 -9.02 13.23
CA ARG A 153 -0.93 -9.87 14.23
C ARG A 153 -1.04 -9.22 15.61
N PRO A 154 0.02 -8.67 16.23
CA PRO A 154 -0.05 -8.06 17.56
C PRO A 154 -1.05 -6.91 17.67
N ILE A 155 -1.36 -6.23 16.56
CA ILE A 155 -2.35 -5.14 16.55
C ILE A 155 -3.74 -5.71 16.85
N TYR A 156 -4.13 -6.80 16.18
CA TYR A 156 -5.41 -7.47 16.45
C TYR A 156 -5.46 -8.01 17.89
N GLU A 157 -4.38 -8.64 18.35
CA GLU A 157 -4.28 -9.19 19.72
C GLU A 157 -4.40 -8.11 20.80
N GLN A 158 -3.91 -6.90 20.53
CA GLN A 158 -4.02 -5.75 21.44
C GLN A 158 -5.40 -5.10 21.41
N LEU A 159 -6.01 -5.00 20.22
CA LEU A 159 -7.32 -4.39 20.05
C LEU A 159 -8.43 -5.24 20.69
N LYS A 160 -8.31 -6.57 20.62
CA LYS A 160 -9.31 -7.54 21.13
C LYS A 160 -10.74 -7.30 20.64
N ILE A 161 -10.90 -6.55 19.55
CA ILE A 161 -12.18 -6.29 18.90
C ILE A 161 -11.91 -6.43 17.41
N THR A 162 -12.49 -7.45 16.80
CA THR A 162 -12.29 -7.79 15.38
C THR A 162 -13.45 -7.35 14.48
N ASP A 163 -14.49 -6.72 15.05
CA ASP A 163 -15.56 -6.05 14.31
C ASP A 163 -14.99 -5.15 13.20
N THR A 164 -15.54 -5.31 12.00
CA THR A 164 -15.07 -4.63 10.79
C THR A 164 -15.17 -3.11 10.88
N THR A 165 -16.23 -2.58 11.54
CA THR A 165 -16.41 -1.13 11.71
C THR A 165 -15.34 -0.57 12.65
N PHE A 166 -15.10 -1.25 13.77
CA PHE A 166 -14.08 -0.89 14.74
C PHE A 166 -12.68 -0.90 14.10
N LEU A 167 -12.32 -1.96 13.38
CA LEU A 167 -11.02 -2.07 12.69
C LEU A 167 -10.86 -0.95 11.66
N HIS A 168 -11.90 -0.65 10.87
CA HIS A 168 -11.87 0.45 9.90
C HIS A 168 -11.57 1.80 10.56
N ILE A 169 -12.28 2.13 11.65
CA ILE A 169 -12.09 3.38 12.40
C ILE A 169 -10.66 3.49 12.96
N ARG A 170 -10.04 2.36 13.34
CA ARG A 170 -8.65 2.30 13.81
C ARG A 170 -7.62 2.27 12.69
N GLY A 171 -8.04 2.27 11.42
CA GLY A 171 -7.14 2.17 10.29
C GLY A 171 -6.43 0.82 10.23
N VAL A 172 -7.09 -0.25 10.65
CA VAL A 172 -6.56 -1.62 10.60
C VAL A 172 -7.33 -2.40 9.52
N PRO A 173 -6.66 -3.21 8.68
CA PRO A 173 -7.33 -4.10 7.74
C PRO A 173 -8.33 -5.01 8.45
N PHE A 174 -9.31 -5.53 7.71
CA PHE A 174 -10.19 -6.54 8.30
C PHE A 174 -9.42 -7.83 8.55
N LEU A 175 -9.76 -8.51 9.64
CA LEU A 175 -9.17 -9.79 9.98
C LEU A 175 -9.33 -10.78 8.82
N SER A 176 -10.49 -10.77 8.15
CA SER A 176 -10.76 -11.62 6.99
C SER A 176 -9.77 -11.44 5.85
N HIS A 177 -9.58 -10.20 5.38
CA HIS A 177 -8.61 -9.90 4.33
C HIS A 177 -7.17 -10.26 4.73
N THR A 178 -6.81 -10.07 6.00
CA THR A 178 -5.47 -10.45 6.49
C THR A 178 -5.29 -11.96 6.46
N MET A 179 -6.32 -12.70 6.87
CA MET A 179 -6.28 -14.16 6.91
C MET A 179 -6.35 -14.80 5.53
N ASP A 180 -7.06 -14.20 4.56
CA ASP A 180 -7.04 -14.68 3.17
C ASP A 180 -5.60 -14.68 2.63
N VAL A 181 -4.85 -13.60 2.86
CA VAL A 181 -3.43 -13.51 2.50
C VAL A 181 -2.58 -14.50 3.28
N ALA A 182 -2.82 -14.62 4.59
CA ALA A 182 -2.07 -15.54 5.45
C ALA A 182 -2.26 -17.01 5.03
N VAL A 183 -3.47 -17.42 4.65
CA VAL A 183 -3.76 -18.78 4.17
C VAL A 183 -2.99 -19.10 2.89
N ASP A 184 -2.96 -18.18 1.92
CA ASP A 184 -2.15 -18.35 0.71
C ASP A 184 -0.66 -18.51 1.04
N ILE A 185 -0.16 -17.72 2.00
CA ILE A 185 1.23 -17.80 2.48
C ILE A 185 1.50 -19.15 3.14
N PHE A 186 0.61 -19.63 4.01
CA PHE A 186 0.75 -20.92 4.67
C PHE A 186 0.79 -22.07 3.65
N ASN A 187 -0.10 -22.04 2.66
CA ASN A 187 -0.11 -23.01 1.57
C ASN A 187 1.19 -22.95 0.75
N GLY A 188 1.72 -21.75 0.52
CA GLY A 188 3.00 -21.54 -0.17
C GLY A 188 4.21 -22.06 0.60
N LEU A 189 4.21 -21.96 1.93
CA LEU A 189 5.25 -22.51 2.81
C LEU A 189 5.14 -24.04 2.97
N GLY A 190 3.93 -24.59 2.82
CA GLY A 190 3.66 -26.02 2.95
C GLY A 190 4.07 -26.58 4.31
N SER A 191 4.66 -27.78 4.31
CA SER A 191 5.04 -28.50 5.54
C SER A 191 6.16 -27.85 6.35
N SER A 192 6.81 -26.79 5.83
CA SER A 192 7.81 -26.02 6.58
C SER A 192 7.19 -25.11 7.65
N PHE A 193 5.87 -24.90 7.62
CA PHE A 193 5.18 -24.00 8.52
C PHE A 193 3.95 -24.64 9.18
N ASN A 194 3.86 -24.57 10.51
CA ASN A 194 2.74 -25.10 11.26
C ASN A 194 1.57 -24.09 11.34
N ALA A 195 0.77 -24.03 10.27
CA ALA A 195 -0.38 -23.13 10.19
C ALA A 195 -1.43 -23.37 11.29
N HIS A 196 -1.67 -24.63 11.66
CA HIS A 196 -2.64 -25.00 12.68
C HIS A 196 -2.28 -24.48 14.07
N GLU A 197 -1.00 -24.53 14.41
CA GLU A 197 -0.46 -23.97 15.65
C GLU A 197 -0.49 -22.44 15.62
N TRP A 198 -0.05 -21.83 14.52
CA TRP A 198 -0.06 -20.36 14.39
C TRP A 198 -1.47 -19.79 14.56
N ILE A 199 -2.47 -20.37 13.88
CA ILE A 199 -3.87 -19.93 13.98
C ILE A 199 -4.44 -20.20 15.36
N GLY A 200 -4.15 -21.36 15.96
CA GLY A 200 -4.61 -21.67 17.31
C GLY A 200 -4.09 -20.67 18.35
N SER A 201 -2.80 -20.35 18.27
CA SER A 201 -2.17 -19.33 19.10
C SER A 201 -2.80 -17.95 18.89
N PHE A 202 -3.05 -17.56 17.64
CA PHE A 202 -3.65 -16.27 17.32
C PHE A 202 -5.10 -16.16 17.79
N SER A 203 -5.92 -17.16 17.50
CA SER A 203 -7.32 -17.27 17.91
C SER A 203 -7.49 -17.08 19.42
N SER A 204 -6.62 -17.70 20.23
CA SER A 204 -6.67 -17.57 21.71
C SER A 204 -6.51 -16.14 22.25
N LYS A 205 -6.13 -15.17 21.41
CA LYS A 205 -5.90 -13.77 21.78
C LYS A 205 -6.97 -12.81 21.28
N LEU A 206 -7.94 -13.29 20.51
CA LEU A 206 -9.01 -12.47 19.92
C LEU A 206 -10.30 -12.52 20.75
N ASP A 207 -11.26 -11.68 20.39
CA ASP A 207 -12.65 -11.77 20.85
C ASP A 207 -13.35 -13.04 20.33
N GLU A 208 -14.58 -13.27 20.80
CA GLU A 208 -15.40 -14.42 20.42
C GLU A 208 -15.64 -14.49 18.91
N GLU A 209 -15.98 -13.37 18.27
CA GLU A 209 -16.16 -13.28 16.81
C GLU A 209 -14.87 -13.66 16.06
N GLY A 210 -13.72 -13.11 16.46
CA GLY A 210 -12.44 -13.44 15.87
C GLY A 210 -12.04 -14.90 16.08
N GLN A 211 -12.37 -15.48 17.25
CA GLN A 211 -12.15 -16.89 17.55
C GLN A 211 -12.98 -17.81 16.65
N GLU A 212 -14.28 -17.55 16.51
CA GLU A 212 -15.18 -18.29 15.62
C GLU A 212 -14.66 -18.25 14.19
N TYR A 213 -14.35 -17.06 13.68
CA TYR A 213 -13.81 -16.89 12.34
C TYR A 213 -12.51 -17.68 12.12
N LEU A 214 -11.54 -17.59 13.05
CA LEU A 214 -10.28 -18.32 12.89
C LEU A 214 -10.42 -19.84 13.03
N ASN A 215 -11.43 -20.33 13.75
CA ASN A 215 -11.74 -21.76 13.78
C ASN A 215 -12.24 -22.26 12.42
N GLU A 216 -13.07 -21.47 11.72
CA GLU A 216 -13.50 -21.78 10.35
C GLU A 216 -12.33 -21.74 9.35
N VAL A 217 -11.44 -20.76 9.48
CA VAL A 217 -10.23 -20.68 8.64
C VAL A 217 -9.34 -21.89 8.86
N LYS A 218 -9.10 -22.26 10.12
CA LYS A 218 -8.29 -23.43 10.48
C LYS A 218 -8.84 -24.71 9.86
N ALA A 219 -10.16 -24.90 9.84
CA ALA A 219 -10.80 -26.08 9.26
C ALA A 219 -10.63 -26.20 7.73
N LYS A 220 -10.26 -25.11 7.04
CA LYS A 220 -10.07 -25.08 5.57
C LYS A 220 -8.62 -25.34 5.15
N ILE A 221 -7.65 -25.26 6.07
CA ILE A 221 -6.24 -25.48 5.75
C ILE A 221 -5.96 -26.98 5.76
N HIS A 222 -5.54 -27.51 4.62
CA HIS A 222 -5.17 -28.90 4.48
C HIS A 222 -3.69 -29.03 4.87
N SER A 223 -3.40 -29.82 5.90
CA SER A 223 -2.04 -30.12 6.39
C SER A 223 -1.26 -31.01 5.42
#